data_AF-A0A1F6YDC9-F1
#
_entry.id   AF-A0A1F6YDC9-F1
#
_cell.length_a   1.000
_cell.length_b   1.000
_cell.length_c   1.000
_cell.angle_alpha   90.00
_cell.angle_beta   90.00
_cell.angle_gamma   90.00
#
_symmetry.space_group_name_H-M   'P 1'
#
loop_
_entity.id
_entity.type
_entity.pdbx_description
1 polymer ?
#
loop_
_entity_poly.entity_id
_entity_poly.type
_entity_poly.pdbx_seq_one_letter_code
_entity_poly.pdbx_strand_id
1 'polypeptide(L)'
;MSKEKFNKFKTELLNFRDVLEKNWREFKKSVAEKAIHKYMTGERNHDVSGELIYGSKNVKNSYYIHDGENEKYAQRGGVGQKDSMDVFGCHSGELIYECNSVDFSSRCLFGSNAENNVNVSYAIDCEHANNAFGCIGLRKKEYCILNKQYDEKTYKELLPKITAHMDTLPFSDNRGRIYKYGEFFPPKLSPHAYNESIAQEWVPLKKDDAVKLGYAWDSAEEKSYEPTKNWRDLPEINKADNGILSEIILCQDWDENKEKAQNHKCTKAFRIIQNELSFYKRFGIPLPRKCPNSRYFELSELRNKPNFWPRSCMCELKNHAHGVKKCENEFETSYSPDRPEIVYCETCYQQEVS
;
A
#
# COMPACT_ATOMS: atom_id res chain seq x y z
N MET A 1 -31.48 8.51 -19.27
CA MET A 1 -31.48 9.94 -18.87
C MET A 1 -30.98 10.77 -20.04
N SER A 2 -31.54 11.97 -20.30
CA SER A 2 -31.05 12.84 -21.39
C SER A 2 -29.72 13.51 -21.03
N LYS A 3 -28.92 13.88 -22.04
CA LYS A 3 -27.64 14.59 -21.88
C LYS A 3 -27.79 15.89 -21.08
N GLU A 4 -28.87 16.62 -21.34
CA GLU A 4 -29.22 17.85 -20.61
C GLU A 4 -29.53 17.58 -19.13
N LYS A 5 -30.38 16.59 -18.82
CA LYS A 5 -30.70 16.22 -17.43
C LYS A 5 -29.48 15.71 -16.67
N PHE A 6 -28.58 14.96 -17.34
CA PHE A 6 -27.30 14.57 -16.76
C PHE A 6 -26.38 15.76 -16.49
N ASN A 7 -26.24 16.68 -17.45
CA ASN A 7 -25.43 17.89 -17.28
C ASN A 7 -25.96 18.77 -16.12
N LYS A 8 -27.28 18.96 -16.03
CA LYS A 8 -27.93 19.67 -14.91
C LYS A 8 -27.62 18.99 -13.57
N PHE A 9 -27.92 17.69 -13.45
CA PHE A 9 -27.64 16.91 -12.23
C PHE A 9 -26.16 16.96 -11.83
N LYS A 10 -25.23 16.83 -12.78
CA LYS A 10 -23.79 16.95 -12.53
C LYS A 10 -23.41 18.34 -12.02
N THR A 11 -24.02 19.39 -12.58
CA THR A 11 -23.77 20.78 -12.19
C THR A 11 -24.25 21.03 -10.76
N GLU A 12 -25.45 20.55 -10.43
CA GLU A 12 -26.04 20.62 -9.08
C GLU A 12 -25.23 19.80 -8.06
N LEU A 13 -24.72 18.63 -8.45
CA LEU A 13 -23.94 17.73 -7.60
C LEU A 13 -22.53 18.25 -7.27
N LEU A 14 -21.85 18.87 -8.24
CA LEU A 14 -20.41 19.16 -8.16
C LEU A 14 -20.05 20.64 -7.97
N ASN A 15 -20.79 21.61 -8.53
CA ASN A 15 -20.32 23.02 -8.56
C ASN A 15 -20.21 23.70 -7.19
N PHE A 16 -20.77 23.10 -6.13
CA PHE A 16 -20.83 23.66 -4.78
C PHE A 16 -20.16 22.70 -3.78
N ARG A 17 -19.21 23.21 -2.99
CA ARG A 17 -18.42 22.44 -2.03
C ARG A 17 -19.29 21.74 -0.99
N ASP A 18 -20.22 22.47 -0.37
CA ASP A 18 -21.08 21.96 0.70
C ASP A 18 -22.03 20.85 0.18
N VAL A 19 -22.50 20.99 -1.06
CA VAL A 19 -23.37 20.00 -1.71
C VAL A 19 -22.58 18.73 -2.01
N LEU A 20 -21.36 18.85 -2.54
CA LEU A 20 -20.48 17.70 -2.73
C LEU A 20 -20.15 17.01 -1.40
N GLU A 21 -19.79 17.75 -0.35
CA GLU A 21 -19.48 17.19 0.97
C GLU A 21 -20.71 16.56 1.65
N LYS A 22 -21.90 17.13 1.49
CA LYS A 22 -23.15 16.52 1.95
C LYS A 22 -23.39 15.20 1.23
N ASN A 23 -23.43 15.22 -0.10
CA ASN A 23 -23.71 14.05 -0.92
C ASN A 23 -22.66 12.95 -0.73
N TRP A 24 -21.39 13.29 -0.49
CA TRP A 24 -20.33 12.33 -0.18
C TRP A 24 -20.50 11.68 1.19
N ARG A 25 -20.94 12.43 2.21
CA ARG A 25 -21.30 11.88 3.53
C ARG A 25 -22.52 10.96 3.44
N GLU A 26 -23.57 11.39 2.74
CA GLU A 26 -24.79 10.61 2.54
C GLU A 26 -24.54 9.34 1.70
N PHE A 27 -23.70 9.42 0.66
CA PHE A 27 -23.26 8.27 -0.11
C PHE A 27 -22.48 7.25 0.74
N LYS A 28 -21.41 7.69 1.44
CA LYS A 28 -20.64 6.78 2.32
C LYS A 28 -21.51 6.15 3.39
N LYS A 29 -22.41 6.91 4.02
CA LYS A 29 -23.40 6.39 4.97
C LYS A 29 -24.32 5.35 4.33
N SER A 30 -24.86 5.62 3.14
CA SER A 30 -25.77 4.69 2.46
C SER A 30 -25.08 3.46 1.87
N VAL A 31 -23.78 3.51 1.58
CA VAL A 31 -22.98 2.30 1.27
C VAL A 31 -22.82 1.48 2.55
N ALA A 32 -22.32 2.08 3.63
CA ALA A 32 -22.11 1.40 4.90
C ALA A 32 -23.38 0.72 5.45
N GLU A 33 -24.50 1.43 5.49
CA GLU A 33 -25.74 0.96 6.13
C GLU A 33 -26.64 0.09 5.23
N LYS A 34 -26.40 0.01 3.91
CA LYS A 34 -27.35 -0.61 2.96
C LYS A 34 -26.74 -1.38 1.80
N ALA A 35 -25.46 -1.19 1.46
CA ALA A 35 -24.83 -2.04 0.47
C ALA A 35 -24.50 -3.39 1.11
N ILE A 36 -24.88 -4.47 0.43
CA ILE A 36 -24.44 -5.82 0.80
C ILE A 36 -23.01 -5.97 0.29
N HIS A 37 -22.08 -6.32 1.18
CA HIS A 37 -20.69 -6.56 0.83
C HIS A 37 -20.43 -8.07 0.84
N LYS A 38 -19.71 -8.56 -0.18
CA LYS A 38 -19.18 -9.92 -0.18
C LYS A 38 -18.01 -10.01 0.80
N TYR A 39 -17.93 -11.07 1.61
CA TYR A 39 -16.86 -11.22 2.61
C TYR A 39 -15.43 -11.17 2.02
N MET A 40 -15.25 -11.62 0.78
CA MET A 40 -14.07 -11.36 -0.05
C MET A 40 -14.45 -11.48 -1.53
N THR A 41 -13.71 -10.84 -2.43
CA THR A 41 -14.06 -10.82 -3.87
C THR A 41 -13.47 -12.01 -4.67
N GLY A 42 -12.47 -12.72 -4.13
CA GLY A 42 -11.60 -13.62 -4.90
C GLY A 42 -12.25 -14.83 -5.56
N GLU A 43 -11.60 -15.31 -6.62
CA GLU A 43 -12.02 -16.46 -7.45
C GLU A 43 -11.31 -17.76 -7.05
N ARG A 44 -11.88 -18.91 -7.46
CA ARG A 44 -11.20 -20.22 -7.51
C ARG A 44 -10.58 -20.68 -6.17
N ASN A 45 -11.04 -20.12 -5.05
CA ASN A 45 -10.45 -20.22 -3.71
C ASN A 45 -10.25 -21.68 -3.24
N HIS A 46 -9.00 -22.12 -3.11
CA HIS A 46 -8.64 -23.52 -2.84
C HIS A 46 -7.79 -23.72 -1.55
N ASP A 47 -7.30 -22.65 -0.91
CA ASP A 47 -6.87 -22.58 0.53
C ASP A 47 -6.61 -21.15 1.05
N VAL A 48 -6.80 -20.15 0.17
CA VAL A 48 -7.19 -18.75 0.37
C VAL A 48 -6.87 -18.01 1.70
N SER A 49 -6.36 -16.79 1.56
CA SER A 49 -6.47 -15.71 2.55
C SER A 49 -6.54 -14.42 1.73
N GLY A 50 -7.72 -13.77 1.74
CA GLY A 50 -8.09 -12.75 0.76
C GLY A 50 -7.64 -11.34 1.17
N GLU A 51 -8.44 -10.31 0.96
CA GLU A 51 -9.08 -9.86 -0.28
C GLU A 51 -7.96 -9.51 -1.32
N LEU A 52 -8.12 -9.15 -2.60
CA LEU A 52 -9.25 -9.18 -3.55
C LEU A 52 -9.20 -10.46 -4.38
N ILE A 53 -8.00 -10.98 -4.64
CA ILE A 53 -7.77 -12.23 -5.39
C ILE A 53 -7.72 -13.37 -4.34
N TYR A 54 -7.10 -14.54 -4.47
CA TYR A 54 -5.80 -14.96 -4.99
C TYR A 54 -5.99 -16.30 -5.73
N GLY A 55 -5.03 -16.71 -6.59
CA GLY A 55 -4.82 -18.15 -6.71
C GLY A 55 -4.33 -18.59 -5.34
N SER A 56 -5.09 -19.25 -4.46
CA SER A 56 -5.91 -20.47 -4.41
C SER A 56 -5.22 -21.84 -4.04
N LYS A 57 -4.69 -22.01 -2.81
CA LYS A 57 -3.78 -23.07 -2.23
C LYS A 57 -2.24 -22.84 -2.12
N ASN A 58 -1.56 -21.83 -2.66
CA ASN A 58 -2.01 -20.75 -3.51
C ASN A 58 -2.61 -19.64 -2.57
N VAL A 59 -1.71 -19.00 -1.79
CA VAL A 59 -1.90 -18.36 -0.46
C VAL A 59 -0.53 -18.05 0.20
N LYS A 60 -0.34 -17.48 1.43
CA LYS A 60 -1.17 -16.78 2.45
C LYS A 60 -0.33 -15.92 3.42
N ASN A 61 -0.24 -14.61 3.19
CA ASN A 61 -0.95 -13.60 3.99
C ASN A 61 -1.19 -12.35 3.11
N SER A 62 -2.05 -12.53 2.11
CA SER A 62 -3.18 -11.61 1.92
C SER A 62 -2.91 -10.23 1.33
N TYR A 63 -3.97 -9.64 0.75
CA TYR A 63 -4.04 -8.23 0.38
C TYR A 63 -2.94 -7.80 -0.64
N TYR A 64 -3.07 -7.94 -1.97
CA TYR A 64 -4.30 -8.14 -2.77
C TYR A 64 -4.25 -9.23 -3.87
N ILE A 65 -3.09 -9.56 -4.43
CA ILE A 65 -2.99 -9.78 -5.89
C ILE A 65 -2.30 -11.07 -6.34
N HIS A 66 -2.90 -11.73 -7.33
CA HIS A 66 -2.33 -12.38 -8.53
C HIS A 66 -1.11 -13.31 -8.40
N ASP A 67 -1.36 -14.59 -8.75
CA ASP A 67 -0.46 -15.70 -8.41
C ASP A 67 -0.36 -15.84 -6.87
N GLY A 68 -0.15 -16.98 -6.26
CA GLY A 68 0.24 -18.31 -6.68
C GLY A 68 0.37 -19.15 -5.39
N GLU A 69 0.69 -20.47 -5.46
CA GLU A 69 1.29 -21.15 -4.29
C GLU A 69 2.65 -20.46 -4.01
N ASN A 70 3.36 -20.58 -2.90
CA ASN A 70 3.15 -21.33 -1.66
C ASN A 70 3.29 -20.38 -0.45
N GLU A 71 3.11 -19.08 -0.68
CA GLU A 71 3.53 -17.99 0.19
C GLU A 71 3.18 -18.20 1.67
N LYS A 72 4.09 -17.77 2.55
CA LYS A 72 3.79 -17.64 3.98
C LYS A 72 3.29 -16.24 4.37
N TYR A 73 3.54 -15.26 3.49
CA TYR A 73 3.19 -13.86 3.69
C TYR A 73 2.77 -13.24 2.34
N ALA A 74 3.26 -12.06 1.96
CA ALA A 74 2.36 -10.91 1.99
C ALA A 74 2.83 -9.72 1.12
N GLN A 75 1.88 -8.82 0.85
CA GLN A 75 2.08 -7.40 0.52
C GLN A 75 2.82 -7.01 -0.77
N ARG A 76 2.38 -5.95 -1.43
CA ARG A 76 1.18 -5.97 -2.26
C ARG A 76 1.65 -5.95 -3.72
N GLY A 77 2.57 -6.84 -4.04
CA GLY A 77 3.10 -6.91 -5.39
C GLY A 77 2.10 -7.53 -6.34
N GLY A 78 2.49 -7.57 -7.61
CA GLY A 78 2.22 -8.64 -8.56
C GLY A 78 1.19 -9.66 -8.15
N VAL A 79 1.40 -10.60 -7.21
CA VAL A 79 2.60 -11.30 -6.67
C VAL A 79 2.09 -12.51 -5.90
N GLY A 80 2.77 -13.63 -6.05
CA GLY A 80 2.68 -14.70 -5.06
C GLY A 80 2.77 -16.09 -5.67
N GLN A 81 3.20 -16.25 -6.91
CA GLN A 81 4.59 -16.62 -7.15
C GLN A 81 5.07 -17.65 -6.14
N LYS A 82 5.04 -18.92 -6.55
CA LYS A 82 5.82 -19.98 -5.90
C LYS A 82 7.27 -19.53 -5.87
N ASP A 83 8.16 -19.94 -4.96
CA ASP A 83 8.00 -20.53 -3.62
C ASP A 83 7.37 -19.53 -2.62
N SER A 84 8.15 -18.48 -2.31
CA SER A 84 7.88 -17.25 -1.53
C SER A 84 7.80 -17.31 0.01
N MET A 85 8.81 -16.73 0.66
CA MET A 85 8.84 -16.20 2.04
C MET A 85 10.14 -15.39 2.17
N ASP A 86 10.24 -14.06 2.26
CA ASP A 86 9.30 -13.02 2.72
C ASP A 86 9.31 -11.76 1.81
N VAL A 87 8.15 -11.43 1.23
CA VAL A 87 7.48 -10.10 1.30
C VAL A 87 7.93 -8.91 0.41
N PHE A 88 6.93 -8.05 0.16
CA PHE A 88 6.99 -6.67 -0.34
C PHE A 88 7.04 -6.48 -1.87
N GLY A 89 6.37 -5.42 -2.33
CA GLY A 89 5.62 -5.41 -3.60
C GLY A 89 6.44 -5.61 -4.87
N CYS A 90 6.49 -6.85 -5.33
CA CYS A 90 7.19 -7.39 -6.50
C CYS A 90 6.26 -7.49 -7.76
N HIS A 91 6.68 -8.02 -8.93
CA HIS A 91 5.83 -8.77 -9.91
C HIS A 91 6.59 -9.83 -10.75
N SER A 92 7.68 -10.44 -10.23
CA SER A 92 8.28 -11.66 -10.82
C SER A 92 8.78 -12.67 -9.79
N GLY A 93 8.57 -13.98 -10.04
CA GLY A 93 8.53 -15.02 -8.99
C GLY A 93 9.66 -16.06 -8.89
N GLU A 94 9.55 -16.87 -7.83
CA GLU A 94 10.30 -18.08 -7.47
C GLU A 94 11.81 -17.97 -7.16
N LEU A 95 12.39 -18.78 -6.27
CA LEU A 95 11.77 -19.43 -5.09
C LEU A 95 11.61 -18.45 -3.91
N ILE A 96 12.26 -17.28 -3.99
CA ILE A 96 12.18 -16.07 -3.15
C ILE A 96 12.24 -16.27 -1.63
N TYR A 97 13.42 -16.00 -1.05
CA TYR A 97 13.69 -15.92 0.39
C TYR A 97 14.99 -15.12 0.64
N GLU A 98 15.06 -13.92 1.21
CA GLU A 98 14.06 -12.94 1.71
C GLU A 98 14.20 -11.64 0.87
N CYS A 99 13.16 -10.80 0.71
CA CYS A 99 13.13 -9.79 -0.36
C CYS A 99 12.52 -8.40 -0.04
N ASN A 100 12.62 -7.48 -1.01
CA ASN A 100 11.89 -6.22 -1.04
C ASN A 100 11.65 -5.72 -2.48
N SER A 101 10.39 -5.41 -2.82
CA SER A 101 9.93 -4.78 -4.08
C SER A 101 10.68 -5.20 -5.36
N VAL A 102 10.58 -6.49 -5.66
CA VAL A 102 11.36 -7.16 -6.72
C VAL A 102 10.61 -7.23 -8.05
N ASP A 103 11.25 -6.87 -9.15
CA ASP A 103 10.85 -7.41 -10.46
C ASP A 103 11.99 -8.24 -11.05
N PHE A 104 11.65 -9.07 -12.04
CA PHE A 104 12.51 -10.06 -12.70
C PHE A 104 13.26 -11.05 -11.78
N SER A 105 12.55 -12.11 -11.38
CA SER A 105 13.12 -13.28 -10.71
C SER A 105 13.40 -14.38 -11.77
N SER A 106 14.28 -15.36 -11.58
CA SER A 106 14.51 -16.18 -10.39
C SER A 106 15.98 -16.64 -10.29
N ARG A 107 16.52 -17.05 -9.13
CA ARG A 107 15.87 -17.42 -7.85
C ARG A 107 16.47 -16.61 -6.70
N CYS A 108 15.66 -15.79 -6.04
CA CYS A 108 16.16 -14.67 -5.23
C CYS A 108 16.41 -15.01 -3.76
N LEU A 109 17.68 -15.23 -3.41
CA LEU A 109 18.16 -15.32 -2.03
C LEU A 109 19.39 -14.40 -1.90
N PHE A 110 19.40 -13.25 -1.22
CA PHE A 110 18.43 -12.54 -0.38
C PHE A 110 18.64 -11.02 -0.69
N GLY A 111 17.67 -10.11 -0.66
CA GLY A 111 17.96 -8.69 -0.96
C GLY A 111 16.80 -7.85 -1.53
N SER A 112 17.05 -7.08 -2.61
CA SER A 112 16.07 -6.18 -3.24
C SER A 112 16.31 -6.14 -4.76
N ASN A 113 15.82 -7.16 -5.48
CA ASN A 113 16.30 -7.55 -6.81
C ASN A 113 15.67 -6.80 -8.01
N ALA A 114 16.38 -6.82 -9.15
CA ALA A 114 15.98 -6.24 -10.45
C ALA A 114 16.41 -7.16 -11.64
N GLU A 115 16.59 -6.61 -12.84
CA GLU A 115 16.37 -7.31 -14.12
C GLU A 115 17.24 -8.56 -14.42
N ASN A 116 16.59 -9.69 -14.72
CA ASN A 116 17.16 -10.86 -15.42
C ASN A 116 18.47 -11.44 -14.82
N ASN A 117 18.51 -11.59 -13.49
CA ASN A 117 19.70 -12.03 -12.74
C ASN A 117 19.71 -13.55 -12.47
N VAL A 118 20.90 -14.17 -12.37
CA VAL A 118 21.10 -15.61 -12.09
C VAL A 118 22.20 -15.83 -11.04
N ASN A 119 21.94 -16.66 -10.03
CA ASN A 119 22.85 -16.92 -8.90
C ASN A 119 23.31 -15.62 -8.19
N VAL A 120 22.35 -14.83 -7.68
CA VAL A 120 22.63 -13.51 -7.09
C VAL A 120 22.11 -13.40 -5.66
N SER A 121 22.97 -12.88 -4.77
CA SER A 121 22.65 -12.62 -3.35
C SER A 121 23.07 -11.21 -2.92
N TYR A 122 22.32 -10.61 -2.01
CA TYR A 122 22.52 -9.26 -1.47
C TYR A 122 22.67 -8.20 -2.57
N ALA A 123 21.74 -8.19 -3.53
CA ALA A 123 21.75 -7.27 -4.67
C ALA A 123 20.66 -6.19 -4.59
N ILE A 124 20.96 -5.04 -5.22
CA ILE A 124 20.07 -3.88 -5.43
C ILE A 124 20.26 -3.37 -6.88
N ASP A 125 19.18 -3.06 -7.59
CA ASP A 125 19.18 -2.43 -8.93
C ASP A 125 20.14 -3.05 -9.97
N CYS A 126 20.41 -4.36 -9.92
CA CYS A 126 21.31 -5.04 -10.86
C CYS A 126 20.55 -5.60 -12.06
N GLU A 127 21.11 -5.48 -13.27
CA GLU A 127 20.53 -6.05 -14.50
C GLU A 127 21.51 -7.02 -15.19
N HIS A 128 21.02 -8.20 -15.59
CA HIS A 128 21.77 -9.25 -16.29
C HIS A 128 23.09 -9.62 -15.57
N ALA A 129 23.03 -9.83 -14.26
CA ALA A 129 24.15 -10.27 -13.44
C ALA A 129 24.12 -11.80 -13.23
N ASN A 130 25.26 -12.46 -13.50
CA ASN A 130 25.43 -13.91 -13.35
C ASN A 130 26.51 -14.23 -12.28
N ASN A 131 26.15 -14.92 -11.20
CA ASN A 131 27.06 -15.20 -10.07
C ASN A 131 27.54 -13.89 -9.41
N ALA A 132 26.69 -13.26 -8.59
CA ALA A 132 27.00 -11.99 -7.93
C ALA A 132 26.63 -11.95 -6.44
N PHE A 133 27.45 -11.28 -5.64
CA PHE A 133 27.29 -11.17 -4.18
C PHE A 133 27.52 -9.74 -3.67
N GLY A 134 26.54 -9.17 -2.97
CA GLY A 134 26.68 -7.85 -2.32
C GLY A 134 26.81 -6.69 -3.31
N CYS A 135 25.97 -6.64 -4.36
CA CYS A 135 26.17 -5.77 -5.52
C CYS A 135 25.04 -4.76 -5.75
N ILE A 136 25.40 -3.54 -6.18
CA ILE A 136 24.46 -2.44 -6.44
C ILE A 136 24.67 -1.91 -7.87
N GLY A 137 23.62 -1.78 -8.66
CA GLY A 137 23.66 -1.06 -9.94
C GLY A 137 24.47 -1.72 -11.07
N LEU A 138 24.78 -3.02 -10.99
CA LEU A 138 25.53 -3.71 -12.05
C LEU A 138 24.70 -3.85 -13.34
N ARG A 139 25.37 -3.93 -14.49
CA ARG A 139 24.78 -4.08 -15.82
C ARG A 139 25.59 -5.06 -16.66
N LYS A 140 25.01 -6.22 -17.04
CA LYS A 140 25.61 -7.24 -17.93
C LYS A 140 26.99 -7.69 -17.45
N LYS A 141 27.02 -8.30 -16.26
CA LYS A 141 28.25 -8.69 -15.54
C LYS A 141 28.20 -10.10 -14.99
N GLU A 142 29.37 -10.66 -14.73
CA GLU A 142 29.51 -11.99 -14.14
C GLU A 142 30.64 -12.05 -13.11
N TYR A 143 30.54 -12.99 -12.16
CA TYR A 143 31.54 -13.25 -11.12
C TYR A 143 31.89 -12.01 -10.30
N CYS A 144 30.87 -11.35 -9.75
CA CYS A 144 31.02 -10.10 -9.02
C CYS A 144 30.87 -10.26 -7.50
N ILE A 145 31.79 -9.67 -6.73
CA ILE A 145 31.70 -9.58 -5.27
C ILE A 145 31.95 -8.12 -4.89
N LEU A 146 30.99 -7.49 -4.18
CA LEU A 146 31.06 -6.08 -3.76
C LEU A 146 31.39 -5.14 -4.93
N ASN A 147 30.56 -5.19 -5.98
CA ASN A 147 30.70 -4.50 -7.28
C ASN A 147 31.98 -4.79 -8.10
N LYS A 148 32.96 -5.53 -7.57
CA LYS A 148 34.19 -5.88 -8.30
C LYS A 148 34.02 -7.21 -9.04
N GLN A 149 34.39 -7.22 -10.32
CA GLN A 149 34.45 -8.43 -11.15
C GLN A 149 35.76 -9.21 -10.91
N TYR A 150 35.65 -10.53 -10.94
CA TYR A 150 36.74 -11.50 -10.78
C TYR A 150 36.72 -12.52 -11.93
N ASP A 151 37.75 -13.35 -12.02
CA ASP A 151 37.67 -14.60 -12.77
C ASP A 151 36.87 -15.66 -11.98
N GLU A 152 36.35 -16.66 -12.72
CA GLU A 152 35.52 -17.75 -12.17
C GLU A 152 36.18 -18.50 -11.00
N LYS A 153 37.50 -18.75 -11.08
CA LYS A 153 38.23 -19.49 -10.05
C LYS A 153 38.34 -18.65 -8.77
N THR A 154 38.80 -17.40 -8.88
CA THR A 154 38.89 -16.49 -7.74
C THR A 154 37.53 -16.25 -7.09
N TYR A 155 36.46 -16.13 -7.88
CA TYR A 155 35.09 -16.03 -7.35
C TYR A 155 34.71 -17.27 -6.52
N LYS A 156 34.90 -18.47 -7.07
CA LYS A 156 34.59 -19.75 -6.38
C LYS A 156 35.46 -19.98 -5.14
N GLU A 157 36.68 -19.44 -5.11
CA GLU A 157 37.55 -19.47 -3.93
C GLU A 157 37.24 -18.40 -2.87
N LEU A 158 36.59 -17.28 -3.22
CA LEU A 158 36.28 -16.19 -2.29
C LEU A 158 34.91 -16.34 -1.63
N LEU A 159 33.86 -16.68 -2.39
CA LEU A 159 32.49 -16.70 -1.89
C LEU A 159 32.30 -17.56 -0.61
N PRO A 160 32.82 -18.80 -0.50
CA PRO A 160 32.66 -19.62 0.70
C PRO A 160 33.38 -19.06 1.94
N LYS A 161 34.44 -18.27 1.74
CA LYS A 161 35.17 -17.60 2.84
C LYS A 161 34.35 -16.43 3.40
N ILE A 162 33.62 -15.73 2.53
CA ILE A 162 32.78 -14.59 2.90
C ILE A 162 31.54 -15.07 3.67
N THR A 163 30.84 -16.11 3.20
CA THR A 163 29.68 -16.65 3.90
C THR A 163 30.06 -17.25 5.26
N ALA A 164 31.15 -18.03 5.33
CA ALA A 164 31.66 -18.54 6.60
C ALA A 164 32.11 -17.42 7.58
N HIS A 165 32.58 -16.28 7.08
CA HIS A 165 32.88 -15.11 7.91
C HIS A 165 31.60 -14.44 8.45
N MET A 166 30.51 -14.41 7.68
CA MET A 166 29.22 -13.89 8.15
C MET A 166 28.60 -14.78 9.24
N ASP A 167 28.87 -16.08 9.27
CA ASP A 167 28.40 -16.99 10.32
C ASP A 167 29.29 -16.98 11.57
N THR A 168 30.60 -16.77 11.41
CA THR A 168 31.56 -16.72 12.53
C THR A 168 31.71 -15.33 13.16
N LEU A 169 31.40 -14.26 12.43
CA LEU A 169 31.35 -12.89 12.92
C LEU A 169 30.10 -12.16 12.35
N PRO A 170 28.88 -12.56 12.76
CA PRO A 170 27.64 -11.93 12.32
C PRO A 170 27.53 -10.49 12.85
N PHE A 171 26.80 -9.65 12.12
CA PHE A 171 26.44 -8.32 12.62
C PHE A 171 25.40 -8.45 13.74
N SER A 172 25.46 -7.59 14.76
CA SER A 172 24.38 -7.48 15.75
C SER A 172 24.02 -6.02 16.00
N ASP A 173 22.72 -5.76 16.17
CA ASP A 173 22.20 -4.42 16.42
C ASP A 173 22.11 -4.07 17.92
N ASN A 174 21.71 -2.84 18.22
CA ASN A 174 21.52 -2.36 19.59
C ASN A 174 20.35 -3.01 20.35
N ARG A 175 19.64 -3.97 19.74
CA ARG A 175 18.57 -4.77 20.35
C ARG A 175 18.98 -6.24 20.51
N GLY A 176 20.21 -6.61 20.15
CA GLY A 176 20.70 -7.99 20.17
C GLY A 176 20.14 -8.89 19.07
N ARG A 177 19.54 -8.31 18.01
CA ARG A 177 19.21 -9.09 16.80
C ARG A 177 20.52 -9.47 16.11
N ILE A 178 20.61 -10.69 15.59
CA ILE A 178 21.83 -11.24 14.96
C ILE A 178 21.57 -11.43 13.48
N TYR A 179 22.46 -10.89 12.65
CA TYR A 179 22.39 -10.88 11.20
C TYR A 179 23.60 -11.63 10.63
N LYS A 180 23.37 -12.92 10.36
CA LYS A 180 24.31 -13.90 9.80
C LYS A 180 24.08 -14.08 8.29
N TYR A 181 24.74 -15.05 7.65
CA TYR A 181 24.37 -15.44 6.30
C TYR A 181 22.97 -16.06 6.29
N GLY A 182 22.09 -15.55 5.43
CA GLY A 182 20.68 -15.98 5.31
C GLY A 182 19.64 -14.99 5.81
N GLU A 183 20.04 -13.93 6.52
CA GLU A 183 19.10 -12.92 7.07
C GLU A 183 18.99 -11.70 6.14
N PHE A 184 17.82 -11.05 6.11
CA PHE A 184 17.58 -9.76 5.45
C PHE A 184 18.43 -8.61 6.03
N PHE A 185 18.52 -7.50 5.28
CA PHE A 185 19.23 -6.30 5.69
C PHE A 185 18.72 -5.72 7.04
N PRO A 186 19.62 -5.35 7.99
CA PRO A 186 19.22 -4.63 9.19
C PRO A 186 18.47 -3.33 8.87
N PRO A 187 17.42 -2.93 9.62
CA PRO A 187 16.66 -1.70 9.36
C PRO A 187 17.49 -0.41 9.32
N LYS A 188 18.69 -0.41 9.92
CA LYS A 188 19.68 0.67 9.84
C LYS A 188 20.21 0.92 8.41
N LEU A 189 20.07 -0.03 7.50
CA LEU A 189 20.44 0.11 6.09
C LEU A 189 19.31 0.67 5.21
N SER A 190 18.11 0.91 5.77
CA SER A 190 17.01 1.56 5.04
C SER A 190 17.38 3.00 4.66
N PRO A 191 17.18 3.42 3.39
CA PRO A 191 17.29 4.82 2.98
C PRO A 191 16.10 5.69 3.43
N HIS A 192 15.08 5.10 4.06
CA HIS A 192 13.83 5.75 4.45
C HIS A 192 13.50 5.50 5.94
N ALA A 193 12.95 6.51 6.61
CA ALA A 193 12.39 6.34 7.94
C ALA A 193 10.97 5.73 7.91
N TYR A 194 10.52 5.17 9.04
CA TYR A 194 9.28 4.37 9.14
C TYR A 194 8.06 5.15 8.64
N ASN A 195 7.91 6.38 9.14
CA ASN A 195 6.82 7.31 8.81
C ASN A 195 6.92 7.96 7.42
N GLU A 196 7.90 7.55 6.61
CA GLU A 196 8.00 7.90 5.19
C GLU A 196 7.60 6.75 4.28
N SER A 197 7.70 5.53 4.79
CA SER A 197 7.38 4.30 4.07
C SER A 197 5.89 3.98 4.09
N ILE A 198 5.45 3.13 3.17
CA ILE A 198 4.08 2.60 3.14
C ILE A 198 3.71 1.78 4.41
N ALA A 199 4.70 1.37 5.22
CA ALA A 199 4.45 0.72 6.49
C ALA A 199 3.61 1.59 7.45
N GLN A 200 3.79 2.91 7.43
CA GLN A 200 2.97 3.84 8.25
C GLN A 200 1.52 3.99 7.73
N GLU A 201 1.25 3.71 6.45
CA GLU A 201 -0.12 3.68 5.90
C GLU A 201 -0.88 2.44 6.40
N TRP A 202 -0.21 1.28 6.40
CA TRP A 202 -0.83 -0.02 6.67
C TRP A 202 -0.79 -0.42 8.15
N VAL A 203 0.30 -0.07 8.85
CA VAL A 203 0.57 -0.35 10.27
C VAL A 203 1.08 0.93 10.96
N PRO A 204 0.22 1.94 11.17
CA PRO A 204 0.64 3.22 11.73
C PRO A 204 1.21 3.06 13.15
N LEU A 205 2.47 3.44 13.34
CA LEU A 205 3.13 3.50 14.65
C LEU A 205 3.24 4.94 15.16
N LYS A 206 3.45 5.07 16.47
CA LYS A 206 3.95 6.30 17.09
C LYS A 206 5.48 6.32 17.07
N LYS A 207 6.06 7.52 17.08
CA LYS A 207 7.52 7.75 17.09
C LYS A 207 8.25 6.88 18.12
N ASP A 208 7.81 6.92 19.37
CA ASP A 208 8.47 6.20 20.47
C ASP A 208 8.45 4.68 20.27
N ASP A 209 7.38 4.14 19.68
CA ASP A 209 7.23 2.70 19.46
C ASP A 209 8.04 2.23 18.24
N ALA A 210 8.08 3.03 17.17
CA ALA A 210 8.98 2.80 16.04
C ALA A 210 10.47 2.85 16.46
N VAL A 211 10.84 3.80 17.32
CA VAL A 211 12.21 3.93 17.87
C VAL A 211 12.56 2.76 18.80
N LYS A 212 11.64 2.31 19.68
CA LYS A 212 11.82 1.08 20.50
C LYS A 212 12.04 -0.16 19.64
N LEU A 213 11.44 -0.22 18.45
CA LEU A 213 11.64 -1.32 17.48
C LEU A 213 12.94 -1.21 16.67
N GLY A 214 13.65 -0.07 16.77
CA GLY A 214 14.91 0.19 16.07
C GLY A 214 14.74 0.70 14.64
N TYR A 215 13.61 1.34 14.32
CA TYR A 215 13.40 2.04 13.05
C TYR A 215 13.80 3.52 13.16
N ALA A 216 14.27 4.10 12.05
CA ALA A 216 14.45 5.54 11.93
C ALA A 216 13.08 6.25 11.88
N TRP A 217 13.04 7.51 12.32
CA TRP A 217 11.83 8.36 12.29
C TRP A 217 12.15 9.76 11.77
N ASP A 218 11.57 10.12 10.62
CA ASP A 218 11.62 11.47 10.05
C ASP A 218 10.84 12.43 10.97
N SER A 219 11.57 13.27 11.70
CA SER A 219 10.98 14.29 12.56
C SER A 219 10.75 15.57 11.74
N ALA A 220 9.89 15.44 10.72
CA ALA A 220 9.66 16.43 9.67
C ALA A 220 9.66 17.88 10.19
N GLU A 221 10.66 18.64 9.76
CA GLU A 221 10.82 20.05 10.11
C GLU A 221 9.59 20.86 9.68
N GLU A 222 9.18 21.83 10.51
CA GLU A 222 8.07 22.70 10.15
C GLU A 222 8.49 23.63 9.01
N LYS A 223 8.02 23.30 7.80
CA LYS A 223 8.36 24.02 6.59
C LYS A 223 7.88 25.48 6.69
N SER A 224 8.74 26.39 6.24
CA SER A 224 8.74 27.82 6.55
C SER A 224 7.90 28.71 5.61
N TYR A 225 6.96 28.14 4.84
CA TYR A 225 6.02 28.96 4.07
C TYR A 225 4.87 29.42 4.94
N GLU A 226 4.62 30.73 4.89
CA GLU A 226 3.43 31.36 5.43
C GLU A 226 2.29 31.27 4.41
N PRO A 227 1.10 30.75 4.76
CA PRO A 227 -0.04 30.70 3.85
C PRO A 227 -0.60 32.10 3.58
N THR A 228 -0.90 32.40 2.31
CA THR A 228 -1.59 33.64 1.90
C THR A 228 -3.11 33.51 1.92
N LYS A 229 -3.64 32.27 2.00
CA LYS A 229 -5.08 31.99 1.98
C LYS A 229 -5.45 30.84 2.92
N ASN A 230 -6.52 30.99 3.72
CA ASN A 230 -7.10 29.86 4.45
C ASN A 230 -7.91 28.97 3.49
N TRP A 231 -8.03 27.68 3.78
CA TRP A 231 -8.86 26.76 2.97
C TRP A 231 -10.34 27.14 3.00
N ARG A 232 -10.83 27.78 4.07
CA ARG A 232 -12.22 28.24 4.20
C ARG A 232 -12.55 29.34 3.19
N ASP A 233 -11.59 30.22 2.90
CA ASP A 233 -11.76 31.39 2.03
C ASP A 233 -11.68 31.06 0.53
N LEU A 234 -11.50 29.78 0.18
CA LEU A 234 -11.41 29.35 -1.21
C LEU A 234 -12.76 29.49 -1.93
N PRO A 235 -12.83 30.18 -3.08
CA PRO A 235 -14.07 30.35 -3.81
C PRO A 235 -14.62 29.02 -4.33
N GLU A 236 -15.92 29.02 -4.61
CA GLU A 236 -16.54 27.99 -5.44
C GLU A 236 -15.97 28.02 -6.85
N ILE A 237 -15.93 26.87 -7.52
CA ILE A 237 -15.19 26.72 -8.79
C ILE A 237 -15.73 27.62 -9.92
N ASN A 238 -17.02 27.96 -9.90
CA ASN A 238 -17.64 28.91 -10.82
C ASN A 238 -17.29 30.39 -10.54
N LYS A 239 -16.69 30.70 -9.38
CA LYS A 239 -16.20 32.02 -8.97
C LYS A 239 -14.68 32.11 -8.92
N ALA A 240 -13.96 31.00 -9.12
CA ALA A 240 -12.50 30.99 -9.10
C ALA A 240 -11.92 31.71 -10.34
N ASP A 241 -11.15 32.76 -10.14
CA ASP A 241 -10.38 33.44 -11.19
C ASP A 241 -9.01 32.78 -11.40
N ASN A 242 -8.00 33.52 -11.86
CA ASN A 242 -6.61 33.05 -11.98
C ASN A 242 -5.70 33.56 -10.84
N GLY A 243 -6.17 34.45 -9.96
CA GLY A 243 -5.42 34.93 -8.79
C GLY A 243 -5.11 33.80 -7.79
N ILE A 244 -5.94 32.76 -7.77
CA ILE A 244 -5.69 31.51 -7.03
C ILE A 244 -4.35 30.83 -7.37
N LEU A 245 -3.77 31.09 -8.55
CA LEU A 245 -2.49 30.51 -8.96
C LEU A 245 -1.29 31.12 -8.22
N SER A 246 -1.44 32.36 -7.72
CA SER A 246 -0.44 33.04 -6.87
C SER A 246 -0.50 32.60 -5.40
N GLU A 247 -1.61 32.01 -4.96
CA GLU A 247 -1.87 31.74 -3.54
C GLU A 247 -1.07 30.56 -2.98
N ILE A 248 -0.73 30.65 -1.70
CA ILE A 248 -0.26 29.56 -0.84
C ILE A 248 -1.40 29.23 0.12
N ILE A 249 -2.07 28.12 -0.12
CA ILE A 249 -3.33 27.73 0.53
C ILE A 249 -3.02 26.86 1.75
N LEU A 250 -3.39 27.29 2.96
CA LEU A 250 -3.29 26.49 4.17
C LEU A 250 -4.12 25.21 4.03
N CYS A 251 -3.57 24.05 4.40
CA CYS A 251 -4.27 22.78 4.30
C CYS A 251 -5.22 22.55 5.48
N GLN A 252 -6.46 22.14 5.18
CA GLN A 252 -7.50 21.84 6.16
C GLN A 252 -7.02 20.93 7.29
N ASP A 253 -6.38 19.79 7.02
CA ASP A 253 -5.93 18.88 8.09
C ASP A 253 -4.96 19.54 9.08
N TRP A 254 -4.08 20.42 8.59
CA TRP A 254 -3.07 21.09 9.43
C TRP A 254 -3.68 22.17 10.32
N ASP A 255 -4.68 22.87 9.78
CA ASP A 255 -5.50 23.87 10.45
C ASP A 255 -6.48 23.26 11.46
N GLU A 256 -7.01 22.06 11.19
CA GLU A 256 -7.92 21.33 12.09
C GLU A 256 -7.20 20.51 13.17
N ASN A 257 -6.10 19.80 12.84
CA ASN A 257 -5.32 19.02 13.80
C ASN A 257 -3.89 18.75 13.29
N LYS A 258 -2.93 19.59 13.70
CA LYS A 258 -1.50 19.50 13.34
C LYS A 258 -0.86 18.14 13.64
N GLU A 259 -1.11 17.54 14.81
CA GLU A 259 -0.54 16.23 15.18
C GLU A 259 -1.02 15.13 14.21
N LYS A 260 -2.33 15.07 13.97
CA LYS A 260 -2.91 14.14 12.99
C LYS A 260 -2.37 14.40 11.58
N ALA A 261 -2.25 15.66 11.18
CA ALA A 261 -1.72 16.05 9.88
C ALA A 261 -0.25 15.62 9.68
N GLN A 262 0.57 15.61 10.73
CA GLN A 262 1.95 15.13 10.67
C GLN A 262 2.03 13.62 10.45
N ASN A 263 1.09 12.83 11.00
CA ASN A 263 1.09 11.37 10.88
C ASN A 263 0.93 10.85 9.43
N HIS A 264 0.31 11.63 8.54
CA HIS A 264 0.18 11.33 7.10
C HIS A 264 0.97 12.31 6.20
N LYS A 265 2.04 12.91 6.73
CA LYS A 265 2.93 13.83 6.02
C LYS A 265 2.19 14.97 5.29
N CYS A 266 1.17 15.56 5.91
CA CYS A 266 0.46 16.73 5.37
C CYS A 266 1.47 17.86 5.07
N THR A 267 1.32 18.52 3.92
CA THR A 267 2.28 19.51 3.45
C THR A 267 2.07 20.91 4.02
N LYS A 268 1.39 21.09 5.18
CA LYS A 268 1.00 22.38 5.82
C LYS A 268 0.20 23.34 4.94
N ALA A 269 0.71 23.72 3.77
CA ALA A 269 0.03 24.45 2.70
C ALA A 269 0.29 23.82 1.32
N PHE A 270 -0.40 24.29 0.29
CA PHE A 270 -0.22 23.87 -1.11
C PHE A 270 -0.57 24.99 -2.10
N ARG A 271 -0.32 24.77 -3.39
CA ARG A 271 -0.70 25.68 -4.49
C ARG A 271 -1.54 24.92 -5.51
N ILE A 272 -2.26 25.64 -6.37
CA ILE A 272 -3.00 25.07 -7.50
C ILE A 272 -2.31 25.53 -8.79
N ILE A 273 -1.99 24.61 -9.70
CA ILE A 273 -1.37 24.95 -10.99
C ILE A 273 -2.42 25.21 -12.08
N GLN A 274 -2.03 25.89 -13.16
CA GLN A 274 -2.94 26.25 -14.26
C GLN A 274 -3.69 25.05 -14.86
N ASN A 275 -3.04 23.88 -14.96
CA ASN A 275 -3.67 22.67 -15.48
C ASN A 275 -4.74 22.10 -14.54
N GLU A 276 -4.51 22.14 -13.22
CA GLU A 276 -5.51 21.76 -12.21
C GLU A 276 -6.71 22.73 -12.23
N LEU A 277 -6.45 24.04 -12.24
CA LEU A 277 -7.49 25.06 -12.30
C LEU A 277 -8.37 24.92 -13.56
N SER A 278 -7.73 24.68 -14.73
CA SER A 278 -8.43 24.42 -15.99
C SER A 278 -9.24 23.12 -15.94
N PHE A 279 -8.72 22.07 -15.31
CA PHE A 279 -9.43 20.80 -15.10
C PHE A 279 -10.66 21.00 -14.20
N TYR A 280 -10.49 21.62 -13.02
CA TYR A 280 -11.58 21.90 -12.08
C TYR A 280 -12.68 22.74 -12.75
N LYS A 281 -12.33 23.82 -13.45
CA LYS A 281 -13.28 24.65 -14.21
C LYS A 281 -14.01 23.87 -15.30
N ARG A 282 -13.28 23.07 -16.10
CA ARG A 282 -13.87 22.25 -17.18
C ARG A 282 -14.86 21.21 -16.67
N PHE A 283 -14.61 20.62 -15.51
CA PHE A 283 -15.43 19.54 -14.97
C PHE A 283 -16.46 19.98 -13.92
N GLY A 284 -16.40 21.21 -13.41
CA GLY A 284 -17.29 21.72 -12.36
C GLY A 284 -16.93 21.20 -10.97
N ILE A 285 -15.66 20.88 -10.71
CA ILE A 285 -15.19 20.24 -9.47
C ILE A 285 -14.70 21.32 -8.49
N PRO A 286 -15.09 21.32 -7.19
CA PRO A 286 -14.67 22.33 -6.23
C PRO A 286 -13.15 22.34 -6.01
N LEU A 287 -12.59 23.51 -5.74
CA LEU A 287 -11.17 23.64 -5.38
C LEU A 287 -10.86 22.80 -4.12
N PRO A 288 -9.77 22.02 -4.12
CA PRO A 288 -9.42 21.18 -2.97
C PRO A 288 -9.14 22.05 -1.74
N ARG A 289 -9.60 21.60 -0.57
CA ARG A 289 -9.27 22.19 0.75
C ARG A 289 -8.04 21.56 1.40
N LYS A 290 -7.58 20.45 0.82
CA LYS A 290 -6.55 19.55 1.34
C LYS A 290 -5.40 19.39 0.34
N CYS A 291 -4.17 19.36 0.85
CA CYS A 291 -2.96 19.19 0.05
C CYS A 291 -2.94 17.80 -0.63
N PRO A 292 -2.05 17.56 -1.60
CA PRO A 292 -1.95 16.26 -2.29
C PRO A 292 -1.82 15.08 -1.32
N ASN A 293 -0.91 15.15 -0.34
CA ASN A 293 -0.68 14.09 0.65
C ASN A 293 -1.93 13.81 1.51
N SER A 294 -2.60 14.84 1.98
CA SER A 294 -3.89 14.74 2.69
C SER A 294 -4.97 14.05 1.85
N ARG A 295 -5.10 14.42 0.57
CA ARG A 295 -6.07 13.80 -0.35
C ARG A 295 -5.70 12.36 -0.70
N TYR A 296 -4.42 12.03 -0.75
CA TYR A 296 -3.94 10.66 -0.91
C TYR A 296 -4.28 9.81 0.33
N PHE A 297 -4.04 10.33 1.53
CA PHE A 297 -4.40 9.65 2.78
C PHE A 297 -5.92 9.44 2.93
N GLU A 298 -6.74 10.44 2.61
CA GLU A 298 -8.19 10.26 2.58
C GLU A 298 -8.64 9.19 1.57
N LEU A 299 -7.89 8.98 0.48
CA LEU A 299 -8.16 7.94 -0.51
C LEU A 299 -7.63 6.56 -0.09
N SER A 300 -6.50 6.48 0.62
CA SER A 300 -6.00 5.21 1.17
C SER A 300 -6.92 4.66 2.26
N GLU A 301 -7.52 5.52 3.10
CA GLU A 301 -8.52 5.13 4.11
C GLU A 301 -9.88 4.70 3.51
N LEU A 302 -10.11 4.84 2.20
CA LEU A 302 -11.26 4.21 1.51
C LEU A 302 -10.97 2.78 1.06
N ARG A 303 -9.71 2.34 1.13
CA ARG A 303 -9.34 0.94 0.92
C ARG A 303 -9.53 0.18 2.22
N ASN A 304 -9.84 -1.10 2.09
CA ASN A 304 -9.64 -2.03 3.20
C ASN A 304 -8.12 -2.07 3.55
N LYS A 305 -7.75 -2.65 4.69
CA LYS A 305 -6.34 -2.74 5.14
C LYS A 305 -5.88 -4.20 5.15
N PRO A 306 -4.57 -4.51 5.19
CA PRO A 306 -4.05 -5.89 5.27
C PRO A 306 -4.25 -6.51 6.67
N ASN A 307 -5.50 -6.47 7.15
CA ASN A 307 -5.93 -6.93 8.47
C ASN A 307 -7.23 -7.72 8.26
N PHE A 308 -7.39 -8.83 8.97
CA PHE A 308 -8.49 -9.76 8.78
C PHE A 308 -9.08 -10.13 10.14
N TRP A 309 -10.42 -10.25 10.16
CA TRP A 309 -11.20 -10.50 11.36
C TRP A 309 -12.24 -11.60 11.11
N PRO A 310 -12.50 -12.48 12.08
CA PRO A 310 -13.61 -13.42 12.01
C PRO A 310 -14.95 -12.69 12.12
N ARG A 311 -15.88 -12.96 11.20
CA ARG A 311 -17.28 -12.51 11.25
C ARG A 311 -18.21 -13.65 10.79
N SER A 312 -19.38 -13.75 11.42
CA SER A 312 -20.49 -14.59 10.91
C SER A 312 -21.29 -13.82 9.85
N CYS A 313 -21.96 -14.54 8.95
CA CYS A 313 -22.82 -13.96 7.93
C CYS A 313 -23.98 -13.13 8.54
N MET A 314 -24.25 -11.96 7.95
CA MET A 314 -25.31 -11.04 8.36
C MET A 314 -26.63 -11.21 7.59
N CYS A 315 -26.85 -12.35 6.92
CA CYS A 315 -28.09 -12.57 6.18
C CYS A 315 -29.24 -13.00 7.10
N GLU A 316 -30.33 -12.24 7.03
CA GLU A 316 -31.61 -12.50 7.71
C GLU A 316 -32.77 -12.75 6.71
N LEU A 317 -32.44 -12.90 5.42
CA LEU A 317 -33.40 -13.00 4.32
C LEU A 317 -34.03 -14.39 4.24
N LYS A 318 -35.35 -14.45 4.47
CA LYS A 318 -36.10 -15.70 4.64
C LYS A 318 -36.29 -16.51 3.34
N ASN A 319 -35.95 -15.92 2.20
CA ASN A 319 -35.92 -16.54 0.87
C ASN A 319 -34.60 -17.27 0.56
N HIS A 320 -33.57 -17.14 1.41
CA HIS A 320 -32.29 -17.83 1.23
C HIS A 320 -32.34 -19.27 1.78
N ALA A 321 -31.34 -20.09 1.44
CA ALA A 321 -31.26 -21.50 1.84
C ALA A 321 -31.31 -21.78 3.37
N HIS A 322 -31.02 -20.79 4.23
CA HIS A 322 -31.17 -20.91 5.70
C HIS A 322 -32.61 -20.62 6.19
N GLY A 323 -33.48 -20.10 5.33
CA GLY A 323 -34.89 -19.83 5.63
C GLY A 323 -35.07 -18.88 6.82
N VAL A 324 -35.91 -19.27 7.77
CA VAL A 324 -36.22 -18.47 8.98
C VAL A 324 -35.11 -18.48 10.04
N LYS A 325 -34.04 -19.27 9.87
CA LYS A 325 -32.86 -19.20 10.73
C LYS A 325 -31.89 -18.12 10.23
N LYS A 326 -31.02 -17.63 11.11
CA LYS A 326 -29.81 -16.88 10.70
C LYS A 326 -28.91 -17.80 9.87
N CYS A 327 -28.19 -17.24 8.89
CA CYS A 327 -27.12 -17.97 8.21
C CYS A 327 -26.01 -18.38 9.21
N GLU A 328 -25.75 -19.69 9.33
CA GLU A 328 -24.77 -20.28 10.27
C GLU A 328 -23.31 -20.22 9.73
N ASN A 329 -23.08 -19.62 8.55
CA ASN A 329 -21.75 -19.52 7.92
C ASN A 329 -20.87 -18.45 8.58
N GLU A 330 -19.59 -18.79 8.83
CA GLU A 330 -18.56 -17.88 9.34
C GLU A 330 -17.35 -17.80 8.41
N PHE A 331 -16.60 -16.70 8.47
CA PHE A 331 -15.48 -16.41 7.57
C PHE A 331 -14.53 -15.37 8.16
N GLU A 332 -13.31 -15.30 7.61
CA GLU A 332 -12.42 -14.15 7.81
C GLU A 332 -12.67 -13.09 6.73
N THR A 333 -12.56 -11.81 7.09
CA THR A 333 -12.80 -10.70 6.17
C THR A 333 -12.06 -9.42 6.59
N SER A 334 -11.89 -8.49 5.65
CA SER A 334 -11.24 -7.18 5.85
C SER A 334 -12.18 -6.09 6.41
N TYR A 335 -13.45 -6.42 6.66
CA TYR A 335 -14.38 -5.61 7.45
C TYR A 335 -14.26 -5.98 8.95
N SER A 336 -13.67 -5.11 9.77
CA SER A 336 -13.56 -5.32 11.22
C SER A 336 -14.93 -5.40 11.92
N PRO A 337 -15.05 -5.94 13.15
CA PRO A 337 -16.32 -5.97 13.88
C PRO A 337 -16.91 -4.58 14.17
N ASP A 338 -16.05 -3.56 14.34
CA ASP A 338 -16.44 -2.17 14.59
C ASP A 338 -16.97 -1.44 13.34
N ARG A 339 -16.90 -2.08 12.15
CA ARG A 339 -17.34 -1.51 10.87
C ARG A 339 -18.82 -1.81 10.60
N PRO A 340 -19.66 -0.78 10.35
CA PRO A 340 -21.11 -0.90 10.16
C PRO A 340 -21.53 -1.67 8.90
N GLU A 341 -20.61 -1.91 7.96
CA GLU A 341 -20.85 -2.62 6.70
C GLU A 341 -21.55 -3.98 6.91
N ILE A 342 -22.60 -4.21 6.11
CA ILE A 342 -23.32 -5.48 6.03
C ILE A 342 -22.48 -6.47 5.21
N VAL A 343 -22.06 -7.59 5.81
CA VAL A 343 -21.19 -8.59 5.17
C VAL A 343 -21.87 -9.95 5.03
N TYR A 344 -21.98 -10.45 3.79
CA TYR A 344 -22.58 -11.73 3.44
C TYR A 344 -21.52 -12.76 3.01
N CYS A 345 -21.79 -14.03 3.32
CA CYS A 345 -21.03 -15.16 2.77
C CYS A 345 -21.29 -15.29 1.25
N GLU A 346 -20.44 -16.05 0.55
CA GLU A 346 -20.53 -16.31 -0.90
C GLU A 346 -21.99 -16.58 -1.36
N THR A 347 -22.63 -17.59 -0.79
CA THR A 347 -23.96 -18.06 -1.22
C THR A 347 -25.06 -17.03 -0.97
N CYS A 348 -25.02 -16.30 0.15
CA CYS A 348 -26.01 -15.26 0.43
C CYS A 348 -25.79 -14.02 -0.44
N TYR A 349 -24.53 -13.65 -0.72
CA TYR A 349 -24.22 -12.54 -1.62
C TYR A 349 -24.68 -12.82 -3.04
N GLN A 350 -24.41 -14.03 -3.56
CA GLN A 350 -24.83 -14.42 -4.91
C GLN A 350 -26.34 -14.36 -5.12
N GLN A 351 -27.15 -14.77 -4.13
CA GLN A 351 -28.62 -14.77 -4.22
C GLN A 351 -29.26 -13.37 -4.34
N GLU A 352 -28.56 -12.30 -3.98
CA GLU A 352 -29.06 -10.91 -4.03
C GLU A 352 -28.47 -10.08 -5.18
N VAL A 353 -27.48 -10.61 -5.91
CA VAL A 353 -26.66 -9.86 -6.89
C VAL A 353 -26.58 -10.55 -8.27
N SER A 354 -27.19 -11.73 -8.44
CA SER A 354 -27.22 -12.50 -9.70
C SER A 354 -28.55 -12.39 -10.45
#